data_AF-A0A8H7Y154-F1
#
_entry.id   AF-A0A8H7Y154-F1
#
_cell.length_a   1.000
_cell.length_b   1.000
_cell.length_c   1.000
_cell.angle_alpha   90.00
_cell.angle_beta   90.00
_cell.angle_gamma   90.00
#
_symmetry.space_group_name_H-M   'P 1'
#
loop_
_entity.id
_entity.type
_entity.pdbx_description
1 polymer ?
#
loop_
_entity_poly.entity_id
_entity_poly.type
_entity_poly.pdbx_seq_one_letter_code
_entity_poly.pdbx_strand_id
1 'polypeptide(L)'
;MKIAVEGCCHGELDAIYSHIGQLERKNGYKVDVLLICGDFQAVRNHQDLQCMSVPAKYRQLQHFYKYYTGEKQAPVLTLVIGGNHEASNYMWELYHGGWLAPNIYFLGHAGCVRVNGVSIAGASGIFKANDFKYGHYEKVPYDQGSMRSIYHIREYCVRKLSLLSETRIFLSHDWPQSIEHHGDLAGLLHRKTFLRADIEKGALGSPPLMGLLRTLKPEWWFAAHLHTRYEAVVVHEPALASVPGTAPVANPDEIRIEDEEGVEREGEGEGGSGGGGQAAAVSRNPDEILLEDEEETVETPPLPPPRARETKFLALDKCLPRRQFLEVIDIDTPTPSPDEGPVLTFDEEWLAITRAFHPWLSTTRHQPPFPDEADARGIVARERAWVRENVRSLAVSECQSFARTAPGPGHEGGNKFKQRWLSVLDAAPWYTNPQTEAFCRMLDIPNKINPPPTNV
;
A
#
# COMPACT_ATOMS: atom_id res chain seq x y z
N MET A 1 -13.09 1.46 -17.81
CA MET A 1 -11.92 0.54 -17.91
C MET A 1 -12.30 -0.80 -17.31
N LYS A 2 -11.95 -1.89 -18.00
CA LYS A 2 -12.14 -3.28 -17.55
C LYS A 2 -10.90 -3.72 -16.79
N ILE A 3 -11.06 -4.06 -15.52
CA ILE A 3 -9.97 -4.54 -14.66
C ILE A 3 -10.20 -6.02 -14.36
N ALA A 4 -9.22 -6.86 -14.66
CA ALA A 4 -9.17 -8.21 -14.11
C ALA A 4 -8.44 -8.18 -12.77
N VAL A 5 -9.01 -8.81 -11.75
CA VAL A 5 -8.39 -8.97 -10.43
C VAL A 5 -8.13 -10.46 -10.21
N GLU A 6 -6.94 -10.79 -9.74
CA GLU A 6 -6.49 -12.14 -9.44
C GLU A 6 -6.00 -12.24 -8.00
N GLY A 7 -6.31 -13.38 -7.35
CA GLY A 7 -5.93 -13.66 -5.97
C GLY A 7 -4.45 -14.01 -5.80
N CYS A 8 -4.14 -15.31 -5.68
CA CYS A 8 -2.78 -15.82 -5.57
C CYS A 8 -2.34 -16.54 -6.86
N CYS A 9 -1.36 -15.97 -7.55
CA CYS A 9 -0.90 -16.46 -8.85
C CYS A 9 -0.16 -17.81 -8.77
N HIS A 10 0.73 -17.98 -7.80
CA HIS A 10 1.60 -19.17 -7.63
C HIS A 10 2.39 -19.57 -8.89
N GLY A 11 2.73 -18.59 -9.73
CA GLY A 11 3.46 -18.79 -10.98
C GLY A 11 2.62 -19.34 -12.15
N GLU A 12 1.30 -19.45 -12.03
CA GLU A 12 0.37 -19.97 -13.06
C GLU A 12 -0.04 -18.90 -14.10
N LEU A 13 0.90 -18.03 -14.50
CA LEU A 13 0.65 -16.91 -15.41
C LEU A 13 0.01 -17.33 -16.74
N ASP A 14 0.46 -18.45 -17.31
CA ASP A 14 -0.07 -18.98 -18.57
C ASP A 14 -1.57 -19.29 -18.46
N ALA A 15 -2.00 -19.87 -17.34
CA ALA A 15 -3.40 -20.20 -17.09
C ALA A 15 -4.25 -18.94 -16.89
N ILE A 16 -3.73 -17.96 -16.14
CA ILE A 16 -4.40 -16.68 -15.87
C ILE A 16 -4.63 -15.93 -17.19
N TYR A 17 -3.59 -15.71 -17.99
CA TYR A 17 -3.72 -15.01 -19.26
C TYR A 17 -4.59 -15.76 -20.27
N SER A 18 -4.50 -17.09 -20.31
CA SER A 18 -5.40 -17.91 -21.15
C SER A 18 -6.86 -17.74 -20.74
N HIS A 19 -7.14 -17.71 -19.44
CA HIS A 19 -8.49 -17.50 -18.92
C HIS A 19 -9.03 -16.11 -19.24
N ILE A 20 -8.21 -15.06 -19.08
CA ILE A 20 -8.56 -13.69 -19.50
C ILE A 20 -8.93 -13.67 -20.99
N GLY A 21 -8.08 -14.23 -21.85
CA GLY A 21 -8.36 -14.29 -23.29
C GLY A 21 -9.63 -15.05 -23.66
N GLN A 22 -10.02 -16.07 -22.88
CA GLN A 22 -11.30 -16.76 -23.06
C GLN A 22 -12.48 -15.87 -22.67
N LEU A 23 -12.37 -15.13 -21.57
CA LEU A 23 -13.40 -14.18 -21.12
C LEU A 23 -13.60 -13.04 -22.12
N GLU A 24 -12.52 -12.46 -22.65
CA GLU A 24 -12.57 -11.43 -23.68
C GLU A 24 -13.33 -11.92 -24.93
N ARG A 25 -12.98 -13.11 -25.44
CA ARG A 25 -13.63 -13.70 -26.62
C ARG A 25 -15.11 -14.01 -26.37
N LYS A 26 -15.45 -14.50 -25.17
CA LYS A 26 -16.80 -14.91 -24.82
C LYS A 26 -17.74 -13.72 -24.63
N ASN A 27 -17.24 -12.65 -24.02
CA ASN A 27 -18.07 -11.54 -23.54
C ASN A 27 -17.94 -10.27 -24.40
N GLY A 28 -17.05 -10.25 -25.38
CA GLY A 28 -16.91 -9.13 -26.32
C GLY A 28 -16.32 -7.86 -25.71
N TYR A 29 -15.44 -7.98 -24.71
CA TYR A 29 -14.69 -6.87 -24.13
C TYR A 29 -13.19 -7.12 -24.16
N LYS A 30 -12.40 -6.07 -23.90
CA LYS A 30 -10.96 -6.14 -23.65
C LYS A 30 -10.65 -5.77 -22.22
N VAL A 31 -9.76 -6.53 -21.58
CA VAL A 31 -9.24 -6.19 -20.25
C VAL A 31 -8.11 -5.20 -20.43
N ASP A 32 -8.22 -4.05 -19.79
CA ASP A 32 -7.19 -3.02 -19.84
C ASP A 32 -6.02 -3.38 -18.91
N VAL A 33 -6.31 -3.79 -17.67
CA VAL A 33 -5.29 -4.07 -16.66
C VAL A 33 -5.65 -5.31 -15.83
N LEU A 34 -4.63 -6.11 -15.51
CA LEU A 34 -4.68 -7.22 -14.56
C LEU A 34 -4.02 -6.79 -13.24
N LEU A 35 -4.71 -6.95 -12.12
CA LEU A 35 -4.19 -6.73 -10.76
C LEU A 35 -3.97 -8.09 -10.08
N ILE A 36 -2.75 -8.37 -9.66
CA ILE A 36 -2.39 -9.60 -8.92
C ILE A 36 -2.10 -9.26 -7.46
N CYS A 37 -2.86 -9.87 -6.55
CA CYS A 37 -2.84 -9.57 -5.11
C CYS A 37 -1.73 -10.33 -4.35
N GLY A 38 -0.77 -10.93 -5.04
CA GLY A 38 0.44 -11.51 -4.43
C GLY A 38 0.64 -12.98 -4.71
N ASP A 39 1.61 -13.56 -4.01
CA ASP A 39 2.17 -14.89 -4.29
C ASP A 39 2.47 -15.06 -5.80
N PHE A 40 3.03 -14.01 -6.41
CA PHE A 40 3.30 -13.94 -7.83
C PHE A 40 4.41 -14.89 -8.26
N GLN A 41 5.40 -15.10 -7.39
CA GLN A 41 6.58 -15.94 -7.62
C GLN A 41 7.40 -15.47 -8.82
N ALA A 42 7.95 -14.25 -8.74
CA ALA A 42 8.84 -13.65 -9.75
C ALA A 42 10.23 -14.34 -9.85
N VAL A 43 10.27 -15.67 -9.98
CA VAL A 43 11.49 -16.47 -9.98
C VAL A 43 12.16 -16.42 -11.36
N ARG A 44 13.29 -15.72 -11.49
CA ARG A 44 14.02 -15.61 -12.77
C ARG A 44 14.78 -16.88 -13.09
N ASN A 45 15.28 -17.58 -12.06
CA ASN A 45 16.17 -18.73 -12.21
C ASN A 45 16.23 -19.60 -10.93
N HIS A 46 17.04 -20.67 -10.92
CA HIS A 46 17.09 -21.61 -9.78
C HIS A 46 17.70 -21.01 -8.49
N GLN A 47 18.46 -19.91 -8.59
CA GLN A 47 19.04 -19.23 -7.42
C GLN A 47 17.96 -18.44 -6.68
N ASP A 48 17.13 -17.68 -7.40
CA ASP A 48 15.96 -16.99 -6.84
C ASP A 48 15.03 -17.97 -6.12
N LEU A 49 14.88 -19.18 -6.67
CA LEU A 49 14.07 -20.23 -6.07
C LEU A 49 14.56 -20.64 -4.66
N GLN A 50 15.85 -20.46 -4.38
CA GLN A 50 16.41 -20.72 -3.05
C GLN A 50 16.09 -19.62 -2.03
N CYS A 51 15.72 -18.43 -2.50
CA CYS A 51 15.35 -17.27 -1.68
C CYS A 51 13.86 -17.25 -1.32
N MET A 52 13.08 -18.20 -1.84
CA MET A 52 11.63 -18.28 -1.61
C MET A 52 11.29 -19.13 -0.38
N SER A 53 10.43 -18.58 0.49
CA SER A 53 9.94 -19.23 1.70
C SER A 53 8.88 -20.30 1.42
N VAL A 54 9.24 -21.33 0.66
CA VAL A 54 8.40 -22.49 0.35
C VAL A 54 9.18 -23.76 0.73
N PRO A 55 8.52 -24.80 1.31
CA PRO A 55 9.17 -26.08 1.57
C PRO A 55 9.83 -26.64 0.31
N ALA A 56 11.05 -27.18 0.43
CA ALA A 56 11.89 -27.55 -0.73
C ALA A 56 11.17 -28.45 -1.76
N LYS A 57 10.34 -29.39 -1.30
CA LYS A 57 9.56 -30.30 -2.16
C LYS A 57 8.51 -29.63 -3.05
N TYR A 58 8.11 -28.40 -2.74
CA TYR A 58 7.10 -27.64 -3.49
C TYR A 58 7.69 -26.52 -4.35
N ARG A 59 9.02 -26.32 -4.30
CA ARG A 59 9.69 -25.29 -5.09
C ARG A 59 9.72 -25.67 -6.56
N GLN A 60 9.15 -24.83 -7.41
CA GLN A 60 9.15 -24.99 -8.86
C GLN A 60 9.41 -23.64 -9.52
N LEU A 61 10.10 -23.63 -10.66
CA LEU A 61 10.35 -22.41 -11.45
C LEU A 61 9.06 -21.80 -12.02
N GLN A 62 8.06 -22.64 -12.27
CA GLN A 62 6.80 -22.28 -12.93
C GLN A 62 7.03 -21.53 -14.25
N HIS A 63 6.29 -20.46 -14.53
CA HIS A 63 6.26 -19.84 -15.87
C HIS A 63 6.93 -18.46 -15.95
N PHE A 64 7.11 -17.74 -14.84
CA PHE A 64 7.56 -16.34 -14.86
C PHE A 64 8.87 -16.13 -15.61
N TYR A 65 9.84 -17.04 -15.45
CA TYR A 65 11.15 -16.92 -16.11
C TYR A 65 11.03 -16.74 -17.63
N LYS A 66 9.99 -17.28 -18.27
CA LYS A 66 9.73 -17.16 -19.73
C LYS A 66 9.40 -15.73 -20.13
N TYR A 67 8.66 -15.02 -19.27
CA TYR A 67 8.34 -13.60 -19.47
C TYR A 67 9.57 -12.73 -19.23
N TYR A 68 10.36 -13.07 -18.22
CA TYR A 68 11.60 -12.39 -17.90
C TYR A 68 12.68 -12.55 -19.00
N THR A 69 12.80 -13.73 -19.61
CA THR A 69 13.78 -13.99 -20.69
C THR A 69 13.32 -13.49 -22.07
N GLY A 70 12.03 -13.16 -22.23
CA GLY A 70 11.43 -12.78 -23.50
C GLY A 70 10.95 -13.95 -24.37
N GLU A 71 10.92 -15.18 -23.84
CA GLU A 71 10.26 -16.32 -24.50
C GLU A 71 8.74 -16.10 -24.63
N LYS A 72 8.15 -15.35 -23.69
CA LYS A 72 6.75 -14.94 -23.70
C LYS A 72 6.61 -13.45 -23.40
N GLN A 73 5.50 -12.88 -23.82
CA GLN A 73 5.10 -11.49 -23.50
C GLN A 73 3.76 -11.50 -22.77
N ALA A 74 3.61 -10.65 -21.76
CA ALA A 74 2.33 -10.50 -21.08
C ALA A 74 1.34 -9.75 -22.00
N PRO A 75 0.16 -10.34 -22.30
CA PRO A 75 -0.79 -9.79 -23.27
C PRO A 75 -1.58 -8.60 -22.75
N VAL A 76 -1.55 -8.34 -21.44
CA VAL A 76 -2.28 -7.28 -20.76
C VAL A 76 -1.34 -6.63 -19.73
N LEU A 77 -1.47 -5.31 -19.53
CA LEU A 77 -0.74 -4.61 -18.48
C LEU A 77 -1.05 -5.27 -17.15
N THR A 78 -0.02 -5.73 -16.44
CA THR A 78 -0.19 -6.49 -15.20
C THR A 78 0.48 -5.76 -14.06
N LEU A 79 -0.30 -5.30 -13.08
CA LEU A 79 0.19 -4.73 -11.83
C LEU A 79 0.23 -5.79 -10.73
N VAL A 80 1.33 -5.83 -9.99
CA VAL A 80 1.61 -6.90 -9.02
C VAL A 80 2.00 -6.28 -7.68
N ILE A 81 1.48 -6.84 -6.59
CA ILE A 81 2.06 -6.71 -5.24
C ILE A 81 2.68 -8.04 -4.82
N GLY A 82 3.54 -8.04 -3.80
CA GLY A 82 4.17 -9.25 -3.27
C GLY A 82 3.30 -9.94 -2.22
N GLY A 83 3.34 -11.27 -2.18
CA GLY A 83 2.81 -12.09 -1.08
C GLY A 83 3.92 -12.63 -0.16
N ASN A 84 3.72 -13.82 0.38
CA ASN A 84 4.70 -14.52 1.23
C ASN A 84 5.50 -15.60 0.48
N HIS A 85 5.05 -16.00 -0.72
CA HIS A 85 5.77 -16.93 -1.60
C HIS A 85 6.37 -16.17 -2.78
N GLU A 86 7.46 -15.45 -2.54
CA GLU A 86 8.10 -14.63 -3.56
C GLU A 86 9.58 -14.96 -3.74
N ALA A 87 10.11 -14.62 -4.92
CA ALA A 87 11.53 -14.39 -5.10
C ALA A 87 11.92 -13.06 -4.44
N SER A 88 11.93 -13.02 -3.11
CA SER A 88 12.07 -11.77 -2.34
C SER A 88 13.37 -11.03 -2.62
N ASN A 89 14.42 -11.73 -3.05
CA ASN A 89 15.67 -11.12 -3.49
C ASN A 89 15.49 -10.28 -4.76
N TYR A 90 14.70 -10.75 -5.74
CA TYR A 90 14.40 -9.97 -6.94
C TYR A 90 13.39 -8.85 -6.66
N MET A 91 12.34 -9.14 -5.89
CA MET A 91 11.38 -8.10 -5.48
C MET A 91 12.07 -6.96 -4.71
N TRP A 92 13.09 -7.27 -3.89
CA TRP A 92 13.89 -6.27 -3.18
C TRP A 92 14.66 -5.35 -4.13
N GLU A 93 15.19 -5.86 -5.26
CA GLU A 93 15.85 -5.03 -6.28
C GLU A 93 14.93 -3.92 -6.82
N LEU A 94 13.61 -4.13 -6.75
CA LEU A 94 12.55 -3.21 -7.20
C LEU A 94 11.71 -2.70 -6.01
N TYR A 95 12.34 -2.43 -4.85
CA TYR A 95 11.68 -1.98 -3.63
C TYR A 95 10.70 -0.80 -3.84
N HIS A 96 11.08 0.15 -4.70
CA HIS A 96 10.29 1.35 -5.04
C HIS A 96 9.29 1.14 -6.19
N GLY A 97 9.18 -0.09 -6.70
CA GLY A 97 8.40 -0.44 -7.88
C GLY A 97 9.21 -0.42 -9.18
N GLY A 98 8.75 -1.18 -10.17
CA GLY A 98 9.39 -1.28 -11.49
C GLY A 98 8.94 -2.50 -12.29
N TRP A 99 9.41 -2.62 -13.52
CA TRP A 99 9.07 -3.72 -14.42
C TRP A 99 9.80 -5.00 -14.02
N LEU A 100 9.05 -6.03 -13.63
CA LEU A 100 9.52 -7.40 -13.42
C LEU A 100 9.83 -8.11 -14.74
N ALA A 101 9.04 -7.80 -15.76
CA ALA A 101 9.17 -8.24 -17.13
C ALA A 101 8.45 -7.22 -18.03
N PRO A 102 8.62 -7.26 -19.37
CA PRO A 102 7.84 -6.39 -20.26
C PRO A 102 6.34 -6.54 -19.99
N ASN A 103 5.67 -5.41 -19.73
CA ASN A 103 4.22 -5.32 -19.44
C ASN A 103 3.78 -5.93 -18.08
N ILE A 104 4.72 -6.25 -17.19
CA ILE A 104 4.45 -6.69 -15.80
C ILE A 104 5.16 -5.74 -14.82
N TYR A 105 4.40 -4.93 -14.10
CA TYR A 105 4.89 -3.91 -13.17
C TYR A 105 4.64 -4.30 -11.72
N PHE A 106 5.69 -4.32 -10.91
CA PHE A 106 5.60 -4.48 -9.46
C PHE A 106 5.43 -3.12 -8.80
N LEU A 107 4.44 -2.97 -7.91
CA LEU A 107 4.20 -1.72 -7.18
C LEU A 107 5.29 -1.39 -6.14
N GLY A 108 6.14 -2.35 -5.80
CA GLY A 108 7.13 -2.20 -4.72
C GLY A 108 6.65 -2.80 -3.40
N HIS A 109 7.45 -2.63 -2.35
CA HIS A 109 7.05 -3.04 -0.99
C HIS A 109 5.82 -2.26 -0.49
N ALA A 110 5.70 -1.01 -0.94
CA ALA A 110 4.48 -0.22 -0.96
C ALA A 110 4.56 0.71 -2.16
N GLY A 111 3.42 1.02 -2.77
CA GLY A 111 3.38 1.83 -3.99
C GLY A 111 2.02 2.43 -4.26
N CYS A 112 2.00 3.50 -5.05
CA CYS A 112 0.79 4.03 -5.67
C CYS A 112 1.11 4.55 -7.07
N VAL A 113 0.32 4.14 -8.05
CA VAL A 113 0.42 4.50 -9.47
C VAL A 113 -0.96 4.87 -9.98
N ARG A 114 -1.02 5.48 -11.16
CA ARG A 114 -2.26 5.76 -11.87
C ARG A 114 -2.33 5.01 -13.18
N VAL A 115 -3.44 4.33 -13.43
CA VAL A 115 -3.77 3.71 -14.73
C VAL A 115 -4.97 4.46 -15.31
N ASN A 116 -4.79 5.13 -16.45
CA ASN A 116 -5.82 5.97 -17.07
C ASN A 116 -6.46 6.97 -16.07
N GLY A 117 -5.64 7.54 -15.19
CA GLY A 117 -6.05 8.47 -14.14
C GLY A 117 -6.60 7.84 -12.86
N VAL A 118 -6.89 6.53 -12.83
CA VAL A 118 -7.37 5.84 -11.62
C VAL A 118 -6.20 5.54 -10.69
N SER A 119 -6.26 6.04 -9.45
CA SER A 119 -5.27 5.77 -8.40
C SER A 119 -5.39 4.34 -7.86
N ILE A 120 -4.29 3.59 -7.97
CA ILE A 120 -4.13 2.21 -7.51
C ILE A 120 -2.93 2.15 -6.55
N ALA A 121 -3.22 1.95 -5.27
CA ALA A 121 -2.22 1.78 -4.22
C ALA A 121 -2.11 0.31 -3.81
N GLY A 122 -0.97 -0.07 -3.23
CA GLY A 122 -0.77 -1.43 -2.77
C GLY A 122 0.25 -1.55 -1.63
N ALA A 123 0.02 -2.52 -0.76
CA ALA A 123 0.93 -2.96 0.29
C ALA A 123 1.32 -4.42 0.07
N SER A 124 2.62 -4.66 -0.16
CA SER A 124 3.16 -6.01 -0.37
C SER A 124 3.49 -6.70 0.95
N GLY A 125 3.25 -8.00 1.00
CA GLY A 125 3.65 -8.87 2.11
C GLY A 125 2.54 -9.21 3.09
N ILE A 126 2.94 -9.85 4.20
CA ILE A 126 2.03 -10.27 5.28
C ILE A 126 2.40 -9.63 6.62
N PHE A 127 1.45 -9.55 7.54
CA PHE A 127 1.69 -8.93 8.84
C PHE A 127 2.33 -9.90 9.85
N LYS A 128 3.42 -9.44 10.48
CA LYS A 128 3.99 -10.08 11.67
C LYS A 128 4.38 -9.04 12.70
N ALA A 129 3.72 -9.06 13.85
CA ALA A 129 3.89 -8.07 14.92
C ALA A 129 5.36 -7.86 15.33
N ASN A 130 6.13 -8.94 15.43
CA ASN A 130 7.53 -8.90 15.88
C ASN A 130 8.46 -8.15 14.91
N ASP A 131 8.15 -8.14 13.61
CA ASP A 131 9.01 -7.51 12.60
C ASP A 131 8.48 -6.14 12.17
N PHE A 132 7.23 -5.82 12.48
CA PHE A 132 6.53 -4.63 12.01
C PHE A 132 7.25 -3.32 12.35
N LYS A 133 7.88 -3.25 13.53
CA LYS A 133 8.58 -2.06 14.03
C LYS A 133 10.04 -1.95 13.59
N TYR A 134 10.57 -2.95 12.89
CA TYR A 134 11.97 -2.94 12.44
C TYR A 134 12.13 -2.32 11.05
N GLY A 135 13.34 -1.86 10.76
CA GLY A 135 13.75 -1.60 9.38
C GLY A 135 13.96 -2.90 8.60
N HIS A 136 14.37 -2.78 7.33
CA HIS A 136 14.67 -3.91 6.46
C HIS A 136 16.16 -4.29 6.57
N TYR A 137 16.48 -5.22 7.46
CA TYR A 137 17.85 -5.66 7.73
C TYR A 137 18.28 -6.90 6.95
N GLU A 138 17.34 -7.54 6.25
CA GLU A 138 17.57 -8.79 5.55
C GLU A 138 18.56 -8.60 4.39
N LYS A 139 19.54 -9.50 4.28
CA LYS A 139 20.55 -9.50 3.22
C LYS A 139 20.72 -10.92 2.69
N VAL A 140 20.94 -11.04 1.39
CA VAL A 140 21.30 -12.33 0.77
C VAL A 140 22.75 -12.67 1.15
N PRO A 141 23.06 -13.94 1.50
CA PRO A 141 22.15 -15.07 1.60
C PRO A 141 21.21 -14.99 2.82
N TYR A 142 19.94 -15.32 2.59
CA TYR A 142 18.94 -15.41 3.64
C TYR A 142 19.07 -16.72 4.41
N ASP A 143 19.09 -16.60 5.73
CA ASP A 143 18.77 -17.69 6.64
C ASP A 143 17.24 -17.96 6.69
N GLN A 144 16.82 -18.95 7.49
CA GLN A 144 15.40 -19.30 7.64
C GLN A 144 14.54 -18.17 8.23
N GLY A 145 15.13 -17.27 9.03
CA GLY A 145 14.43 -16.16 9.66
C GLY A 145 14.22 -15.01 8.69
N SER A 146 15.31 -14.54 8.09
CA SER A 146 15.35 -13.47 7.09
C SER A 146 14.58 -13.81 5.82
N MET A 147 14.55 -15.07 5.40
CA MET A 147 13.70 -15.53 4.29
C MET A 147 12.21 -15.35 4.57
N ARG A 148 11.81 -15.29 5.85
CA ARG A 148 10.42 -14.99 6.27
C ARG A 148 10.23 -13.50 6.51
N SER A 149 11.15 -12.88 7.25
CA SER A 149 10.98 -11.49 7.66
C SER A 149 11.08 -10.49 6.50
N ILE A 150 11.73 -10.85 5.38
CA ILE A 150 11.85 -9.99 4.20
C ILE A 150 10.49 -9.59 3.58
N TYR A 151 9.50 -10.48 3.60
CA TYR A 151 8.17 -10.21 3.06
C TYR A 151 7.18 -9.76 4.14
N HIS A 152 7.61 -9.54 5.38
CA HIS A 152 6.70 -8.99 6.39
C HIS A 152 6.52 -7.47 6.19
N ILE A 153 5.28 -7.00 6.27
CA ILE A 153 4.95 -5.57 6.17
C ILE A 153 5.66 -4.79 7.30
N ARG A 154 6.18 -3.60 6.99
CA ARG A 154 6.79 -2.69 7.97
C ARG A 154 5.91 -1.47 8.24
N GLU A 155 6.02 -0.92 9.46
CA GLU A 155 5.37 0.35 9.83
C GLU A 155 5.74 1.48 8.87
N TYR A 156 6.99 1.49 8.38
CA TYR A 156 7.46 2.43 7.36
C TYR A 156 6.53 2.47 6.13
N CYS A 157 6.19 1.31 5.58
CA CYS A 157 5.32 1.20 4.40
C CYS A 157 3.90 1.70 4.70
N VAL A 158 3.36 1.32 5.86
CA VAL A 158 2.00 1.68 6.29
C VAL A 158 1.86 3.18 6.52
N ARG A 159 2.84 3.81 7.19
CA ARG A 159 2.84 5.26 7.41
C ARG A 159 2.86 6.04 6.11
N LYS A 160 3.71 5.64 5.15
CA LYS A 160 3.73 6.25 3.82
C LYS A 160 2.36 6.17 3.15
N LEU A 161 1.76 4.97 3.11
CA LEU A 161 0.46 4.77 2.47
C LEU A 161 -0.64 5.58 3.15
N SER A 162 -0.61 5.73 4.48
CA SER A 162 -1.62 6.51 5.22
C SER A 162 -1.65 8.01 4.91
N LEU A 163 -0.61 8.53 4.25
CA LEU A 163 -0.50 9.94 3.87
C LEU A 163 -1.16 10.26 2.53
N LEU A 164 -1.56 9.24 1.76
CA LEU A 164 -2.31 9.43 0.52
C LEU A 164 -3.65 10.11 0.82
N SER A 165 -3.98 11.13 0.03
CA SER A 165 -5.23 11.88 0.11
C SER A 165 -6.36 11.24 -0.68
N GLU A 166 -6.01 10.59 -1.79
CA GLU A 166 -6.94 9.91 -2.69
C GLU A 166 -6.40 8.52 -3.04
N THR A 167 -7.25 7.51 -2.89
CA THR A 167 -6.97 6.14 -3.34
C THR A 167 -8.28 5.50 -3.75
N ARG A 168 -8.40 5.10 -5.02
CA ARG A 168 -9.64 4.50 -5.51
C ARG A 168 -9.62 2.98 -5.37
N ILE A 169 -8.48 2.36 -5.67
CA ILE A 169 -8.26 0.92 -5.54
C ILE A 169 -7.08 0.70 -4.61
N PHE A 170 -7.24 -0.22 -3.66
CA PHE A 170 -6.17 -0.67 -2.79
C PHE A 170 -5.94 -2.18 -2.92
N LEU A 171 -4.68 -2.58 -3.03
CA LEU A 171 -4.25 -3.98 -3.08
C LEU A 171 -3.51 -4.38 -1.80
N SER A 172 -3.86 -5.54 -1.23
CA SER A 172 -3.05 -6.18 -0.20
C SER A 172 -3.01 -7.68 -0.39
N HIS A 173 -1.97 -8.35 0.10
CA HIS A 173 -1.99 -9.81 0.09
C HIS A 173 -2.86 -10.35 1.23
N ASP A 174 -2.51 -9.95 2.46
CA ASP A 174 -3.30 -10.22 3.66
C ASP A 174 -4.62 -9.46 3.65
N TRP A 175 -5.59 -10.00 4.37
CA TRP A 175 -6.86 -9.33 4.63
C TRP A 175 -6.69 -8.26 5.71
N PRO A 176 -7.41 -7.12 5.64
CA PRO A 176 -7.61 -6.25 6.81
C PRO A 176 -8.15 -7.07 7.98
N GLN A 177 -7.61 -6.85 9.18
CA GLN A 177 -8.05 -7.59 10.37
C GLN A 177 -9.55 -7.41 10.61
N SER A 178 -10.25 -8.50 10.92
CA SER A 178 -11.68 -8.51 11.24
C SER A 178 -12.61 -8.15 10.06
N ILE A 179 -12.11 -8.14 8.82
CA ILE A 179 -12.94 -7.88 7.62
C ILE A 179 -14.03 -8.96 7.42
N GLU A 180 -13.83 -10.16 7.97
CA GLU A 180 -14.80 -11.24 7.95
C GLU A 180 -16.12 -10.88 8.64
N HIS A 181 -16.14 -9.89 9.54
CA HIS A 181 -17.38 -9.45 10.18
C HIS A 181 -18.23 -8.51 9.30
N HIS A 182 -17.71 -8.10 8.14
CA HIS A 182 -18.37 -7.21 7.19
C HIS A 182 -19.01 -7.96 5.99
N GLY A 183 -19.10 -9.28 6.06
CA GLY A 183 -19.64 -10.14 5.00
C GLY A 183 -20.30 -11.42 5.53
N ASP A 184 -20.40 -12.46 4.70
CA ASP A 184 -20.97 -13.76 5.08
C ASP A 184 -19.99 -14.62 5.92
N LEU A 185 -19.85 -14.25 7.19
CA LEU A 185 -19.01 -14.97 8.16
C LEU A 185 -19.42 -16.44 8.32
N ALA A 186 -20.73 -16.73 8.29
CA ALA A 186 -21.23 -18.09 8.44
C ALA A 186 -20.80 -18.97 7.25
N GLY A 187 -20.95 -18.46 6.02
CA GLY A 187 -20.48 -19.14 4.81
C GLY A 187 -18.96 -19.29 4.76
N LEU A 188 -18.19 -18.29 5.23
CA LEU A 188 -16.74 -18.40 5.35
C LEU A 188 -16.35 -19.55 6.29
N LEU A 189 -16.92 -19.57 7.50
CA LEU A 189 -16.63 -20.62 8.50
C LEU A 189 -17.10 -22.00 8.07
N HIS A 190 -18.15 -22.09 7.23
CA HIS A 190 -18.56 -23.35 6.63
C HIS A 190 -17.49 -23.90 5.67
N ARG A 191 -16.89 -23.04 4.84
CA ARG A 191 -15.83 -23.43 3.89
C ARG A 191 -14.46 -23.61 4.56
N LYS A 192 -14.17 -22.85 5.61
CA LYS A 192 -12.85 -22.71 6.24
C LYS A 192 -12.97 -22.77 7.76
N THR A 193 -13.41 -23.91 8.28
CA THR A 193 -13.67 -24.12 9.71
C THR A 193 -12.47 -23.82 10.62
N PHE A 194 -11.25 -24.02 10.14
CA PHE A 194 -10.01 -23.77 10.88
C PHE A 194 -9.76 -22.29 11.19
N LEU A 195 -10.42 -21.35 10.49
CA LEU A 195 -10.30 -19.92 10.77
C LEU A 195 -11.02 -19.50 12.05
N ARG A 196 -11.94 -20.34 12.57
CA ARG A 196 -12.78 -20.03 13.74
C ARG A 196 -11.96 -19.55 14.94
N ALA A 197 -10.89 -20.28 15.28
CA ALA A 197 -10.08 -19.97 16.44
C ALA A 197 -9.35 -18.64 16.32
N ASP A 198 -8.92 -18.26 15.11
CA ASP A 198 -8.25 -16.99 14.87
C ASP A 198 -9.24 -15.83 14.85
N ILE A 199 -10.44 -16.04 14.30
CA ILE A 199 -11.53 -15.05 14.31
C ILE A 199 -12.00 -14.76 15.74
N GLU A 200 -12.24 -15.79 16.56
CA GLU A 200 -12.66 -15.65 17.96
C GLU A 200 -11.63 -14.91 18.82
N LYS A 201 -10.35 -14.99 18.46
CA LYS A 201 -9.25 -14.25 19.11
C LYS A 201 -9.02 -12.85 18.52
N GLY A 202 -9.75 -12.47 17.47
CA GLY A 202 -9.50 -11.26 16.70
C GLY A 202 -8.13 -11.23 16.04
N ALA A 203 -7.56 -12.40 15.70
CA ALA A 203 -6.22 -12.54 15.14
C ALA A 203 -6.20 -12.76 13.62
N LEU A 204 -7.37 -12.92 12.98
CA LEU A 204 -7.45 -13.10 11.53
C LEU A 204 -7.19 -11.78 10.81
N GLY A 205 -6.20 -11.77 9.92
CA GLY A 205 -5.83 -10.63 9.08
C GLY A 205 -4.83 -9.68 9.74
N SER A 206 -4.66 -8.52 9.12
CA SER A 206 -3.62 -7.54 9.41
C SER A 206 -4.20 -6.28 10.06
N PRO A 207 -3.87 -6.02 11.35
CA PRO A 207 -4.27 -4.78 12.04
C PRO A 207 -3.89 -3.49 11.29
N PRO A 208 -2.65 -3.30 10.81
CA PRO A 208 -2.30 -2.06 10.12
C PRO A 208 -3.05 -1.86 8.80
N LEU A 209 -3.46 -2.94 8.12
CA LEU A 209 -4.26 -2.83 6.90
C LEU A 209 -5.69 -2.37 7.19
N MET A 210 -6.29 -2.79 8.31
CA MET A 210 -7.58 -2.24 8.75
C MET A 210 -7.47 -0.75 9.10
N GLY A 211 -6.35 -0.33 9.70
CA GLY A 211 -6.02 1.09 9.88
C GLY A 211 -6.02 1.85 8.55
N LEU A 212 -5.30 1.33 7.54
CA LEU A 212 -5.27 1.93 6.20
C LEU A 212 -6.64 1.96 5.53
N LEU A 213 -7.44 0.91 5.63
CA LEU A 213 -8.79 0.84 5.06
C LEU A 213 -9.66 1.98 5.60
N ARG A 214 -9.61 2.23 6.92
CA ARG A 214 -10.38 3.29 7.58
C ARG A 214 -9.85 4.70 7.26
N THR A 215 -8.55 4.84 7.06
CA THR A 215 -7.91 6.13 6.73
C THR A 215 -8.16 6.52 5.27
N LEU A 216 -7.88 5.60 4.33
CA LEU A 216 -7.90 5.85 2.89
C LEU A 216 -9.31 5.75 2.29
N LYS A 217 -10.16 4.89 2.86
CA LYS A 217 -11.55 4.69 2.42
C LYS A 217 -11.67 4.48 0.89
N PRO A 218 -10.92 3.52 0.30
CA PRO A 218 -10.94 3.31 -1.14
C PRO A 218 -12.30 2.78 -1.60
N GLU A 219 -12.65 2.97 -2.88
CA GLU A 219 -13.87 2.36 -3.43
C GLU A 219 -13.75 0.83 -3.40
N TRP A 220 -12.57 0.32 -3.75
CA TRP A 220 -12.28 -1.11 -3.81
C TRP A 220 -11.05 -1.48 -3.00
N TRP A 221 -11.16 -2.59 -2.28
CA TRP A 221 -10.06 -3.27 -1.62
C TRP A 221 -9.97 -4.71 -2.12
N PHE A 222 -8.87 -5.06 -2.78
CA PHE A 222 -8.63 -6.43 -3.26
C PHE A 222 -7.58 -7.13 -2.41
N ALA A 223 -7.88 -8.38 -2.04
CA ALA A 223 -7.00 -9.21 -1.22
C ALA A 223 -6.91 -10.67 -1.67
N ALA A 224 -6.00 -11.43 -1.06
CA ALA A 224 -5.78 -12.84 -1.38
C ALA A 224 -5.42 -13.67 -0.13
N HIS A 225 -4.35 -14.46 -0.18
CA HIS A 225 -3.75 -15.24 0.90
C HIS A 225 -4.57 -16.43 1.45
N LEU A 226 -5.83 -16.21 1.85
CA LEU A 226 -6.66 -17.23 2.51
C LEU A 226 -7.24 -18.29 1.55
N HIS A 227 -6.98 -18.16 0.25
CA HIS A 227 -7.41 -19.08 -0.79
C HIS A 227 -8.91 -19.40 -0.71
N THR A 228 -9.73 -18.35 -0.69
CA THR A 228 -11.19 -18.43 -0.71
C THR A 228 -11.73 -17.14 -1.29
N ARG A 229 -12.76 -17.25 -2.14
CA ARG A 229 -13.56 -16.08 -2.47
C ARG A 229 -14.26 -15.56 -1.22
N TYR A 230 -14.22 -14.25 -1.03
CA TYR A 230 -14.96 -13.57 0.02
C TYR A 230 -15.29 -12.14 -0.40
N GLU A 231 -16.51 -11.73 -0.10
CA GLU A 231 -17.02 -10.39 -0.39
C GLU A 231 -17.49 -9.77 0.93
N ALA A 232 -17.17 -8.50 1.12
CA ALA A 232 -17.60 -7.73 2.27
C ALA A 232 -17.79 -6.26 1.90
N VAL A 233 -18.59 -5.54 2.69
CA VAL A 233 -18.80 -4.11 2.53
C VAL A 233 -18.50 -3.42 3.84
N VAL A 234 -17.53 -2.51 3.82
CA VAL A 234 -17.20 -1.67 4.97
C VAL A 234 -17.87 -0.32 4.78
N VAL A 235 -18.87 -0.02 5.61
CA VAL A 235 -19.50 1.30 5.65
C VAL A 235 -18.60 2.23 6.47
N HIS A 236 -18.22 3.36 5.86
CA HIS A 236 -17.46 4.40 6.54
C HIS A 236 -18.42 5.38 7.16
N GLU A 237 -18.32 5.57 8.47
CA GLU A 237 -19.06 6.63 9.11
C GLU A 237 -18.68 7.99 8.49
N PRO A 238 -19.68 8.87 8.22
CA PRO A 238 -19.38 10.23 7.82
C PRO A 238 -18.51 10.83 8.92
N ALA A 239 -17.40 11.46 8.52
CA ALA A 239 -16.61 12.22 9.47
C ALA A 239 -17.57 13.21 10.13
N LEU A 240 -17.88 13.02 11.40
CA LEU A 240 -18.54 14.03 12.20
C LEU A 240 -17.64 15.26 12.06
N ALA A 241 -18.09 16.23 11.27
CA ALA A 241 -17.53 17.57 11.32
C ALA A 241 -17.49 17.93 12.80
N SER A 242 -16.32 18.28 13.32
CA SER A 242 -16.16 18.78 14.68
C SER A 242 -17.18 19.88 14.90
N VAL A 243 -18.25 19.55 15.62
CA VAL A 243 -19.28 20.51 16.00
C VAL A 243 -18.61 21.41 17.03
N PRO A 244 -18.51 22.74 16.84
CA PRO A 244 -18.08 23.62 17.90
C PRO A 244 -19.17 23.62 18.97
N GLY A 245 -18.85 23.06 20.13
CA GLY A 245 -19.65 23.17 21.36
C GLY A 245 -20.83 22.22 21.42
N THR A 246 -20.68 21.15 22.21
CA THR A 246 -21.81 20.54 22.90
C THR A 246 -21.51 20.54 24.40
N ALA A 247 -22.43 21.17 25.14
CA ALA A 247 -22.43 21.30 26.58
C ALA A 247 -22.43 19.91 27.27
N PRO A 248 -21.92 19.79 28.51
CA PRO A 248 -21.77 18.51 29.17
C PRO A 248 -23.14 17.89 29.44
N VAL A 249 -23.36 16.70 28.87
CA VAL A 249 -24.46 15.81 29.23
C VAL A 249 -24.07 15.10 30.53
N ALA A 250 -24.85 15.33 31.58
CA ALA A 250 -24.68 14.66 32.87
C ALA A 250 -24.93 13.15 32.72
N ASN A 251 -23.97 12.36 33.20
CA ASN A 251 -24.03 10.89 33.21
C ASN A 251 -24.77 10.45 34.49
N PRO A 252 -25.87 9.67 34.43
CA PRO A 252 -26.72 9.39 35.59
C PRO A 252 -26.19 8.31 36.55
N ASP A 253 -25.02 7.72 36.32
CA ASP A 253 -24.48 6.61 37.12
C ASP A 253 -23.08 6.88 37.70
N GLU A 254 -22.83 8.10 38.19
CA GLU A 254 -21.63 8.37 38.99
C GLU A 254 -21.86 7.99 40.46
N ILE A 255 -21.21 6.91 40.89
CA ILE A 255 -21.17 6.44 42.27
C ILE A 255 -20.44 7.48 43.13
N ARG A 256 -21.18 8.14 44.04
CA ARG A 256 -20.61 9.03 45.06
C ARG A 256 -19.99 8.22 46.18
N ILE A 257 -18.68 8.31 46.34
CA ILE A 257 -17.97 7.87 47.55
C ILE A 257 -18.13 8.99 48.57
N GLU A 258 -18.88 8.72 49.63
CA GLU A 258 -19.03 9.59 50.80
C GLU A 258 -17.84 9.32 51.74
N ASP A 259 -16.89 10.25 51.79
CA ASP A 259 -15.87 10.28 52.84
C ASP A 259 -16.37 11.19 53.98
N GLU A 260 -16.69 10.58 55.11
CA GLU A 260 -17.10 11.25 56.35
C GLU A 260 -15.90 11.83 57.12
N GLU A 261 -16.03 13.13 57.39
CA GLU A 261 -15.75 13.88 58.62
C GLU A 261 -14.32 14.24 59.10
N GLY A 262 -14.21 15.53 59.47
CA GLY A 262 -13.31 16.08 60.50
C GLY A 262 -12.44 17.26 60.03
N VAL A 263 -13.01 18.47 59.80
CA VAL A 263 -13.00 19.65 60.71
C VAL A 263 -11.59 19.99 61.23
N GLU A 264 -11.01 21.14 60.84
CA GLU A 264 -10.96 22.35 61.70
C GLU A 264 -10.85 23.67 60.89
N ARG A 265 -11.50 24.72 61.42
CA ARG A 265 -11.53 26.13 60.96
C ARG A 265 -10.71 27.00 61.91
N GLU A 266 -10.21 28.14 61.42
CA GLU A 266 -10.16 29.51 62.02
C GLU A 266 -9.22 30.38 61.14
N GLY A 267 -9.41 31.69 60.84
CA GLY A 267 -10.36 32.75 61.19
C GLY A 267 -10.35 33.84 60.08
N GLU A 268 -11.45 34.53 59.82
CA GLU A 268 -11.85 35.90 60.27
C GLU A 268 -11.39 37.07 59.37
N GLY A 269 -12.36 37.94 59.00
CA GLY A 269 -12.14 39.25 58.37
C GLY A 269 -13.31 39.78 57.51
N GLU A 270 -14.28 40.45 58.15
CA GLU A 270 -15.39 41.26 57.57
C GLU A 270 -14.88 42.49 56.78
N GLY A 271 -15.61 43.19 55.89
CA GLY A 271 -17.01 43.18 55.48
C GLY A 271 -17.32 44.32 54.47
N GLY A 272 -18.61 44.54 54.17
CA GLY A 272 -19.15 45.84 53.73
C GLY A 272 -19.47 46.03 52.24
N SER A 273 -20.63 46.62 51.95
CA SER A 273 -21.45 46.49 50.73
C SER A 273 -21.54 47.73 49.80
N GLY A 274 -22.04 47.49 48.57
CA GLY A 274 -22.77 48.45 47.71
C GLY A 274 -21.97 48.85 46.46
N GLY A 275 -22.47 48.92 45.22
CA GLY A 275 -23.80 48.89 44.63
C GLY A 275 -23.74 49.74 43.34
N GLY A 276 -24.38 49.33 42.24
CA GLY A 276 -24.58 50.18 41.04
C GLY A 276 -24.03 49.59 39.74
N GLY A 277 -24.91 49.31 38.78
CA GLY A 277 -24.59 48.68 37.50
C GLY A 277 -24.30 49.65 36.35
N GLN A 278 -24.12 49.09 35.15
CA GLN A 278 -24.65 49.60 33.88
C GLN A 278 -24.26 48.68 32.72
N ALA A 279 -25.19 48.54 31.78
CA ALA A 279 -24.95 48.06 30.43
C ALA A 279 -24.29 49.15 29.58
N ALA A 280 -23.37 48.78 28.69
CA ALA A 280 -22.90 49.58 27.55
C ALA A 280 -22.41 48.59 26.48
N ALA A 281 -23.05 48.45 25.31
CA ALA A 281 -23.20 49.40 24.20
C ALA A 281 -21.92 49.56 23.35
N VAL A 282 -22.10 49.23 22.08
CA VAL A 282 -21.16 49.15 20.97
C VAL A 282 -20.61 50.53 20.58
N SER A 283 -19.31 50.65 20.28
CA SER A 283 -18.75 51.78 19.53
C SER A 283 -18.21 51.32 18.17
N ARG A 284 -18.86 51.75 17.09
CA ARG A 284 -18.41 51.65 15.69
C ARG A 284 -17.44 52.79 15.38
N ASN A 285 -16.38 52.49 14.65
CA ASN A 285 -15.36 53.44 14.16
C ASN A 285 -15.81 54.04 12.81
N PRO A 286 -15.69 55.36 12.54
CA PRO A 286 -16.36 56.00 11.40
C PRO A 286 -15.51 56.21 10.14
N ASP A 287 -14.31 55.62 10.02
CA ASP A 287 -13.40 55.85 8.89
C ASP A 287 -13.21 54.62 7.97
N GLU A 288 -14.29 53.95 7.56
CA GLU A 288 -14.20 52.91 6.52
C GLU A 288 -14.91 53.36 5.24
N ILE A 289 -14.09 53.58 4.21
CA ILE A 289 -14.48 53.99 2.86
C ILE A 289 -15.03 52.76 2.14
N LEU A 290 -16.27 52.85 1.64
CA LEU A 290 -16.87 51.86 0.75
C LEU A 290 -16.15 51.88 -0.60
N LEU A 291 -15.36 50.84 -0.86
CA LEU A 291 -14.90 50.49 -2.20
C LEU A 291 -15.89 49.47 -2.77
N GLU A 292 -16.75 49.96 -3.65
CA GLU A 292 -17.40 49.14 -4.69
C GLU A 292 -16.39 48.92 -5.83
N ASP A 293 -16.62 47.89 -6.65
CA ASP A 293 -15.86 47.46 -7.86
C ASP A 293 -14.81 46.36 -7.56
N GLU A 294 -14.80 45.14 -8.12
CA GLU A 294 -15.44 44.47 -9.27
C GLU A 294 -15.40 42.94 -8.98
N GLU A 295 -16.47 42.19 -9.26
CA GLU A 295 -16.46 40.72 -9.14
C GLU A 295 -15.59 40.08 -10.24
N GLU A 296 -14.30 39.88 -9.96
CA GLU A 296 -13.49 38.93 -10.70
C GLU A 296 -13.86 37.52 -10.22
N THR A 297 -14.58 36.76 -11.06
CA THR A 297 -14.94 35.36 -10.78
C THR A 297 -13.67 34.51 -10.72
N VAL A 298 -13.08 34.39 -9.53
CA VAL A 298 -12.01 33.43 -9.26
C VAL A 298 -12.67 32.04 -9.27
N GLU A 299 -12.46 31.28 -10.35
CA GLU A 299 -12.84 29.87 -10.38
C GLU A 299 -12.19 29.16 -9.19
N THR A 300 -13.01 28.85 -8.18
CA THR A 300 -12.59 28.00 -7.07
C THR A 300 -12.10 26.66 -7.63
N PRO A 301 -10.90 26.18 -7.23
CA PRO A 301 -10.40 24.89 -7.67
C PRO A 301 -11.46 23.80 -7.43
N PRO A 302 -11.60 22.82 -8.35
CA PRO A 302 -12.57 21.75 -8.17
C PRO A 302 -12.33 21.04 -6.84
N LEU A 303 -13.40 20.94 -6.04
CA LEU A 303 -13.39 20.21 -4.78
C LEU A 303 -12.88 18.78 -5.04
N PRO A 304 -12.02 18.23 -4.17
CA PRO A 304 -11.56 16.85 -4.31
C PRO A 304 -12.77 15.89 -4.34
N PRO A 305 -12.69 14.79 -5.10
CA PRO A 305 -13.80 13.86 -5.23
C PRO A 305 -14.25 13.38 -3.84
N PRO A 306 -15.56 13.26 -3.59
CA PRO A 306 -16.07 12.82 -2.30
C PRO A 306 -15.56 11.41 -2.00
N ARG A 307 -14.99 11.22 -0.81
CA ARG A 307 -14.52 9.90 -0.34
C ARG A 307 -15.68 8.90 -0.40
N ALA A 308 -15.35 7.66 -0.77
CA ALA A 308 -16.35 6.60 -0.82
C ALA A 308 -17.01 6.43 0.56
N ARG A 309 -18.34 6.41 0.58
CA ARG A 309 -19.12 6.11 1.80
C ARG A 309 -18.94 4.66 2.22
N GLU A 310 -18.56 3.79 1.29
CA GLU A 310 -18.40 2.36 1.49
C GLU A 310 -17.18 1.87 0.72
N THR A 311 -16.43 0.93 1.28
CA THR A 311 -15.40 0.16 0.56
C THR A 311 -15.95 -1.23 0.25
N LYS A 312 -15.88 -1.61 -1.03
CA LYS A 312 -16.15 -2.98 -1.48
C LYS A 312 -14.88 -3.80 -1.33
N PHE A 313 -14.94 -4.81 -0.48
CA PHE A 313 -13.86 -5.76 -0.27
C PHE A 313 -14.11 -7.02 -1.08
N LEU A 314 -13.11 -7.45 -1.85
CA LEU A 314 -13.12 -8.71 -2.57
C LEU A 314 -11.80 -9.43 -2.37
N ALA A 315 -11.87 -10.64 -1.82
CA ALA A 315 -10.78 -11.58 -1.81
C ALA A 315 -11.03 -12.73 -2.78
N LEU A 316 -9.97 -13.20 -3.44
CA LEU A 316 -10.04 -14.26 -4.44
C LEU A 316 -9.19 -15.48 -4.06
N ASP A 317 -9.49 -16.60 -4.69
CA ASP A 317 -8.77 -17.86 -4.51
C ASP A 317 -7.45 -17.88 -5.31
N LYS A 318 -6.67 -18.95 -5.15
CA LYS A 318 -5.52 -19.24 -6.01
C LYS A 318 -5.94 -19.87 -7.34
N CYS A 319 -5.12 -19.66 -8.37
CA CYS A 319 -5.31 -20.22 -9.71
C CYS A 319 -5.26 -21.76 -9.74
N LEU A 320 -6.39 -22.40 -9.43
CA LEU A 320 -6.58 -23.86 -9.51
C LEU A 320 -7.91 -24.19 -10.21
N PRO A 321 -8.02 -25.38 -10.82
CA PRO A 321 -9.25 -25.81 -11.48
C PRO A 321 -10.48 -25.70 -10.58
N ARG A 322 -11.57 -25.16 -11.12
CA ARG A 322 -12.87 -24.96 -10.45
C ARG A 322 -12.87 -23.98 -9.26
N ARG A 323 -11.82 -23.18 -9.11
CA ARG A 323 -11.77 -22.11 -8.09
C ARG A 323 -12.10 -20.75 -8.68
N GLN A 324 -12.57 -19.85 -7.83
CA GLN A 324 -12.88 -18.46 -8.19
C GLN A 324 -11.66 -17.58 -7.90
N PHE A 325 -10.67 -17.66 -8.80
CA PHE A 325 -9.38 -16.97 -8.63
C PHE A 325 -9.28 -15.67 -9.42
N LEU A 326 -10.21 -15.41 -10.34
CA LEU A 326 -10.21 -14.23 -11.20
C LEU A 326 -11.61 -13.64 -11.32
N GLU A 327 -11.69 -12.32 -11.27
CA GLU A 327 -12.90 -11.54 -11.49
C GLU A 327 -12.62 -10.35 -12.38
N VAL A 328 -13.57 -10.00 -13.27
CA VAL A 328 -13.47 -8.81 -14.10
C VAL A 328 -14.51 -7.80 -13.63
N ILE A 329 -14.05 -6.60 -13.29
CA ILE A 329 -14.87 -5.49 -12.83
C ILE A 329 -14.79 -4.32 -13.80
N ASP A 330 -15.80 -3.46 -13.72
CA ASP A 330 -15.87 -2.20 -14.42
C ASP A 330 -15.56 -1.05 -13.46
N ILE A 331 -14.62 -0.20 -13.85
CA ILE A 331 -14.29 1.03 -13.13
C ILE A 331 -14.30 2.21 -14.09
N ASP A 332 -14.99 3.26 -13.69
CA ASP A 332 -15.05 4.52 -14.43
C ASP A 332 -13.68 5.20 -14.41
N THR A 333 -13.18 5.58 -15.58
CA THR A 333 -11.90 6.27 -15.70
C THR A 333 -12.11 7.76 -15.97
N PRO A 334 -11.33 8.64 -15.33
CA PRO A 334 -11.32 10.07 -15.67
C PRO A 334 -10.82 10.32 -17.10
N THR A 335 -9.91 9.47 -17.58
CA THR A 335 -9.35 9.52 -18.92
C THR A 335 -9.78 8.28 -19.69
N PRO A 336 -10.36 8.40 -20.89
CA PRO A 336 -10.60 7.23 -21.75
C PRO A 336 -9.27 6.52 -22.03
N SER A 337 -9.27 5.18 -22.05
CA SER A 337 -8.12 4.44 -22.59
C SER A 337 -7.86 4.92 -24.02
N PRO A 338 -6.66 5.40 -24.36
CA PRO A 338 -6.29 5.63 -25.75
C PRO A 338 -6.47 4.36 -26.59
N ASP A 339 -6.63 4.50 -27.91
CA ASP A 339 -6.66 3.36 -28.85
C ASP A 339 -5.40 2.48 -28.76
N GLU A 340 -4.30 3.03 -28.24
CA GLU A 340 -3.00 2.37 -28.06
C GLU A 340 -2.87 1.54 -26.76
N GLY A 341 -3.89 1.53 -25.89
CA GLY A 341 -3.93 0.75 -24.64
C GLY A 341 -3.82 1.59 -23.36
N PRO A 342 -3.80 0.95 -22.18
CA PRO A 342 -3.78 1.65 -20.89
C PRO A 342 -2.47 2.41 -20.66
N VAL A 343 -2.57 3.62 -20.12
CA VAL A 343 -1.42 4.46 -19.78
C VAL A 343 -1.11 4.34 -18.30
N LEU A 344 0.11 3.87 -17.99
CA LEU A 344 0.66 3.78 -16.63
C LEU A 344 1.49 5.02 -16.30
N THR A 345 1.11 5.72 -15.24
CA THR A 345 1.81 6.91 -14.74
C THR A 345 2.11 6.78 -13.24
N PHE A 346 3.16 7.44 -12.79
CA PHE A 346 3.42 7.62 -11.36
C PHE A 346 2.36 8.51 -10.73
N ASP A 347 2.07 8.25 -9.45
CA ASP A 347 1.27 9.16 -8.66
C ASP A 347 2.16 10.29 -8.09
N GLU A 348 1.90 11.54 -8.49
CA GLU A 348 2.59 12.75 -7.97
C GLU A 348 2.68 12.76 -6.43
N GLU A 349 1.59 12.45 -5.72
CA GLU A 349 1.57 12.48 -4.27
C GLU A 349 2.41 11.34 -3.68
N TRP A 350 2.40 10.17 -4.32
CA TRP A 350 3.25 9.05 -3.91
C TRP A 350 4.74 9.33 -4.12
N LEU A 351 5.10 10.01 -5.22
CA LEU A 351 6.47 10.47 -5.46
C LEU A 351 6.91 11.42 -4.34
N ALA A 352 6.05 12.37 -3.97
CA ALA A 352 6.30 13.32 -2.88
C ALA A 352 6.45 12.61 -1.53
N ILE A 353 5.54 11.70 -1.18
CA ILE A 353 5.61 10.86 0.03
C ILE A 353 6.90 10.04 0.04
N THR A 354 7.30 9.48 -1.10
CA THR A 354 8.50 8.66 -1.20
C THR A 354 9.77 9.48 -0.98
N ARG A 355 9.86 10.68 -1.57
CA ARG A 355 10.97 11.60 -1.31
C ARG A 355 10.97 12.08 0.15
N ALA A 356 9.83 12.51 0.66
CA ALA A 356 9.64 12.95 2.04
C ALA A 356 10.09 11.91 3.06
N PHE A 357 9.70 10.65 2.87
CA PHE A 357 10.01 9.57 3.81
C PHE A 357 11.33 8.85 3.51
N HIS A 358 12.11 9.29 2.52
CA HIS A 358 13.39 8.66 2.19
C HIS A 358 14.40 8.61 3.37
N PRO A 359 14.53 9.66 4.22
CA PRO A 359 15.41 9.61 5.38
C PRO A 359 15.08 8.46 6.35
N TRP A 360 13.80 8.09 6.47
CA TRP A 360 13.31 7.04 7.37
C TRP A 360 13.35 5.64 6.76
N LEU A 361 13.74 5.48 5.49
CA LEU A 361 14.02 4.15 4.93
C LEU A 361 15.26 3.57 5.59
N SER A 362 15.05 2.65 6.54
CA SER A 362 16.12 1.95 7.26
C SER A 362 16.42 0.60 6.65
N THR A 363 17.70 0.35 6.39
CA THR A 363 18.25 -0.95 5.94
C THR A 363 18.88 -1.75 7.09
N THR A 364 18.53 -1.42 8.33
CA THR A 364 19.01 -2.07 9.56
C THR A 364 17.84 -2.49 10.45
N ARG A 365 18.10 -3.22 11.54
CA ARG A 365 17.03 -3.61 12.49
C ARG A 365 16.39 -2.40 13.17
N HIS A 366 17.18 -1.36 13.38
CA HIS A 366 16.72 -0.14 14.03
C HIS A 366 15.92 0.72 13.05
N GLN A 367 14.66 1.02 13.40
CA GLN A 367 13.84 1.98 12.67
C GLN A 367 13.89 3.33 13.40
N PRO A 368 14.39 4.41 12.78
CA PRO A 368 14.34 5.74 13.37
C PRO A 368 12.90 6.17 13.69
N PRO A 369 12.68 6.96 14.76
CA PRO A 369 11.37 7.48 15.09
C PRO A 369 10.82 8.32 13.94
N PHE A 370 9.55 8.13 13.65
CA PHE A 370 8.84 8.86 12.60
C PHE A 370 8.41 10.24 13.11
N PRO A 371 8.28 11.24 12.21
CA PRO A 371 7.62 12.49 12.55
C PRO A 371 6.17 12.22 12.99
N ASP A 372 5.60 13.16 13.74
CA ASP A 372 4.16 13.16 13.99
C ASP A 372 3.37 13.41 12.68
N GLU A 373 2.04 13.31 12.75
CA GLU A 373 1.22 13.40 11.55
C GLU A 373 1.24 14.81 10.91
N ALA A 374 1.27 15.87 11.73
CA ALA A 374 1.26 17.24 11.23
C ALA A 374 2.59 17.56 10.51
N ASP A 375 3.70 17.20 11.13
CA ASP A 375 5.03 17.34 10.56
C ASP A 375 5.20 16.49 9.30
N ALA A 376 4.72 15.23 9.32
CA ALA A 376 4.75 14.36 8.16
C ALA A 376 4.01 14.98 6.97
N ARG A 377 2.79 15.50 7.18
CA ARG A 377 2.01 16.17 6.13
C ARG A 377 2.67 17.46 5.65
N GLY A 378 3.28 18.24 6.54
CA GLY A 378 4.03 19.44 6.19
C GLY A 378 5.25 19.15 5.31
N ILE A 379 6.02 18.09 5.64
CA ILE A 379 7.14 17.62 4.81
C ILE A 379 6.62 17.16 3.45
N VAL A 380 5.58 16.33 3.41
CA VAL A 380 4.99 15.85 2.13
C VAL A 380 4.52 17.00 1.25
N ALA A 381 3.87 18.03 1.81
CA ALA A 381 3.43 19.20 1.06
C ALA A 381 4.61 19.93 0.40
N ARG A 382 5.72 20.11 1.13
CA ARG A 382 6.95 20.71 0.58
C ARG A 382 7.57 19.85 -0.52
N GLU A 383 7.70 18.54 -0.30
CA GLU A 383 8.25 17.65 -1.33
C GLU A 383 7.32 17.52 -2.54
N ARG A 384 6.00 17.71 -2.37
CA ARG A 384 5.04 17.74 -3.48
C ARG A 384 5.24 18.95 -4.37
N ALA A 385 5.51 20.12 -3.79
CA ALA A 385 5.90 21.30 -4.55
C ALA A 385 7.20 21.04 -5.34
N TRP A 386 8.19 20.42 -4.69
CA TRP A 386 9.44 20.03 -5.35
C TRP A 386 9.21 19.06 -6.53
N VAL A 387 8.35 18.04 -6.35
CA VAL A 387 8.03 17.07 -7.42
C VAL A 387 7.42 17.77 -8.64
N ARG A 388 6.48 18.70 -8.44
CA ARG A 388 5.86 19.45 -9.54
C ARG A 388 6.86 20.29 -10.34
N GLU A 389 7.86 20.84 -9.66
CA GLU A 389 8.88 21.69 -10.30
C GLU A 389 9.96 20.85 -11.02
N ASN A 390 10.34 19.70 -10.46
CA ASN A 390 11.53 18.96 -10.89
C ASN A 390 11.24 17.69 -11.70
N VAL A 391 10.07 17.05 -11.52
CA VAL A 391 9.69 15.83 -12.25
C VAL A 391 8.96 16.22 -13.54
N ARG A 392 9.67 16.09 -14.67
CA ARG A 392 9.20 16.54 -16.00
C ARG A 392 8.07 15.72 -16.60
N SER A 393 8.06 14.41 -16.32
CA SER A 393 7.04 13.49 -16.81
C SER A 393 6.69 12.48 -15.73
N LEU A 394 5.38 12.19 -15.63
CA LEU A 394 4.85 11.15 -14.77
C LEU A 394 4.71 9.81 -15.50
N ALA A 395 5.00 9.74 -16.80
CA ALA A 395 4.96 8.49 -17.53
C ALA A 395 6.02 7.52 -16.98
N VAL A 396 5.59 6.33 -16.53
CA VAL A 396 6.52 5.34 -15.98
C VAL A 396 7.57 4.94 -17.02
N SER A 397 7.16 4.83 -18.29
CA SER A 397 8.04 4.48 -19.42
C SER A 397 9.17 5.48 -19.69
N GLU A 398 9.02 6.75 -19.29
CA GLU A 398 10.07 7.76 -19.46
C GLU A 398 11.15 7.69 -18.37
N CYS A 399 10.84 7.09 -17.22
CA CYS A 399 11.78 6.90 -16.11
C CYS A 399 12.34 5.48 -16.03
N GLN A 400 11.48 4.48 -16.15
CA GLN A 400 11.79 3.07 -15.91
C GLN A 400 11.56 2.24 -17.18
N SER A 401 12.57 1.49 -17.58
CA SER A 401 12.50 0.49 -18.65
C SER A 401 12.94 -0.87 -18.11
N PHE A 402 12.27 -1.94 -18.55
CA PHE A 402 12.65 -3.29 -18.13
C PHE A 402 14.12 -3.59 -18.47
N ALA A 403 14.85 -4.12 -17.48
CA ALA A 403 16.22 -4.56 -17.63
C ALA A 403 16.40 -5.94 -16.97
N ARG A 404 17.03 -6.86 -17.69
CA ARG A 404 17.42 -8.17 -17.15
C ARG A 404 18.66 -8.02 -16.28
N THR A 405 18.49 -8.07 -14.96
CA THR A 405 19.59 -7.94 -13.98
C THR A 405 20.30 -9.26 -13.68
N ALA A 406 19.60 -10.39 -13.80
CA ALA A 406 20.12 -11.74 -13.56
C ALA A 406 20.00 -12.67 -14.79
N PRO A 407 20.80 -13.76 -14.88
CA PRO A 407 20.66 -14.76 -15.94
C PRO A 407 19.33 -15.53 -15.82
N GLY A 408 18.84 -16.05 -16.95
CA GLY A 408 17.70 -16.97 -16.95
C GLY A 408 18.11 -18.41 -16.61
N PRO A 409 17.16 -19.36 -16.56
CA PRO A 409 17.46 -20.74 -16.24
C PRO A 409 18.45 -21.38 -17.22
N GLY A 410 19.33 -22.23 -16.72
CA GLY A 410 20.39 -22.90 -17.50
C GLY A 410 21.67 -22.09 -17.66
N HIS A 411 21.66 -20.80 -17.32
CA HIS A 411 22.79 -19.89 -17.49
C HIS A 411 23.34 -19.39 -16.14
N GLU A 412 22.92 -19.98 -15.02
CA GLU A 412 23.33 -19.57 -13.66
C GLU A 412 24.70 -20.15 -13.22
N GLY A 413 25.32 -20.97 -14.06
CA GLY A 413 26.59 -21.66 -13.77
C GLY A 413 26.46 -22.82 -12.76
N GLY A 414 27.61 -23.33 -12.30
CA GLY A 414 27.69 -24.53 -11.46
C GLY A 414 27.04 -24.41 -10.06
N ASN A 415 26.70 -23.19 -9.62
CA ASN A 415 26.14 -22.91 -8.29
C ASN A 415 24.63 -22.61 -8.30
N LYS A 416 23.92 -22.98 -9.37
CA LYS A 416 22.48 -22.68 -9.56
C LYS A 416 21.54 -23.10 -8.41
N PHE A 417 21.93 -24.05 -7.56
CA PHE A 417 21.14 -24.54 -6.42
C PHE A 417 21.54 -23.93 -5.06
N LYS A 418 22.32 -22.83 -5.06
CA LYS A 418 22.74 -22.13 -3.83
C LYS A 418 22.37 -20.65 -3.92
N GLN A 419 22.03 -20.02 -2.79
CA GLN A 419 21.91 -18.55 -2.68
C GLN A 419 23.29 -17.83 -2.77
N ARG A 420 24.37 -18.61 -2.57
CA ARG A 420 25.83 -18.34 -2.61
C ARG A 420 26.53 -18.00 -1.27
N TRP A 421 27.50 -18.86 -0.92
CA TRP A 421 28.79 -18.62 -0.23
C TRP A 421 29.71 -19.78 -0.69
N LEU A 422 30.92 -19.51 -1.19
CA LEU A 422 31.97 -20.52 -1.32
C LEU A 422 33.39 -19.93 -1.07
N SER A 423 33.58 -18.61 -1.10
CA SER A 423 34.77 -17.95 -0.54
C SER A 423 34.47 -16.48 -0.21
N VAL A 424 35.29 -15.89 0.67
CA VAL A 424 35.24 -14.45 1.05
C VAL A 424 35.47 -13.52 -0.16
N LEU A 425 35.97 -14.06 -1.29
CA LEU A 425 36.24 -13.32 -2.52
C LEU A 425 35.05 -13.33 -3.51
N ASP A 426 34.03 -14.15 -3.25
CA ASP A 426 32.88 -14.35 -4.14
C ASP A 426 31.60 -13.83 -3.45
N ALA A 427 31.36 -12.52 -3.56
CA ALA A 427 30.14 -11.90 -3.09
C ALA A 427 28.90 -12.62 -3.68
N ALA A 428 27.83 -12.74 -2.88
CA ALA A 428 26.51 -13.12 -3.37
C ALA A 428 26.16 -12.27 -4.61
N PRO A 429 25.37 -12.77 -5.58
CA PRO A 429 25.02 -11.98 -6.76
C PRO A 429 24.29 -10.71 -6.31
N TRP A 430 25.04 -9.62 -6.27
CA TRP A 430 24.58 -8.29 -5.93
C TRP A 430 24.15 -7.62 -7.23
N TYR A 431 22.84 -7.48 -7.40
CA TYR A 431 22.27 -6.84 -8.57
C TYR A 431 21.81 -5.44 -8.19
N THR A 432 22.55 -4.45 -8.69
CA THR A 432 22.04 -3.07 -8.78
C THR A 432 21.07 -3.01 -9.95
N ASN A 433 19.84 -2.60 -9.68
CA ASN A 433 18.80 -2.52 -10.70
C ASN A 433 18.74 -1.11 -11.31
N PRO A 434 18.94 -0.96 -12.63
CA PRO A 434 18.94 0.35 -13.28
C PRO A 434 17.61 1.08 -13.18
N GLN A 435 16.49 0.36 -13.01
CA GLN A 435 15.17 0.96 -12.81
C GLN A 435 15.06 1.66 -11.45
N THR A 436 15.66 1.07 -10.42
CA THR A 436 15.73 1.64 -9.07
C THR A 436 16.68 2.83 -9.03
N GLU A 437 17.80 2.77 -9.75
CA GLU A 437 18.70 3.91 -9.91
C GLU A 437 18.03 5.07 -10.66
N ALA A 438 17.31 4.78 -11.75
CA ALA A 438 16.59 5.80 -12.50
C ALA A 438 15.48 6.45 -11.66
N PHE A 439 14.72 5.66 -10.89
CA PHE A 439 13.71 6.17 -9.97
C PHE A 439 14.31 7.06 -8.88
N CYS A 440 15.39 6.61 -8.24
CA CYS A 440 16.10 7.41 -7.23
C CYS A 440 16.66 8.72 -7.81
N ARG A 441 17.21 8.67 -9.03
CA ARG A 441 17.73 9.85 -9.74
C ARG A 441 16.61 10.85 -10.09
N MET A 442 15.46 10.35 -10.58
CA MET A 442 14.29 11.20 -10.87
C MET A 442 13.82 11.96 -9.63
N LEU A 443 13.85 11.30 -8.47
CA LEU A 443 13.47 11.91 -7.20
C LEU A 443 14.62 12.59 -6.46
N ASP A 444 15.82 12.69 -7.03
CA ASP A 444 17.01 13.26 -6.39
C ASP A 444 17.23 12.74 -4.94
N ILE A 445 17.16 11.41 -4.78
CA ILE A 445 17.40 10.70 -3.51
C ILE A 445 18.51 9.65 -3.69
N PRO A 446 19.30 9.33 -2.64
CA PRO A 446 20.32 8.31 -2.75
C PRO A 446 19.73 6.91 -2.85
N ASN A 447 20.33 6.04 -3.67
CA ASN A 447 19.90 4.65 -3.75
C ASN A 447 20.35 3.86 -2.51
N LYS A 448 19.41 3.48 -1.64
CA LYS A 448 19.65 2.60 -0.46
C LYS A 448 19.43 1.12 -0.78
N ILE A 449 18.94 0.80 -1.97
CA ILE A 449 18.48 -0.53 -2.38
C ILE A 449 19.48 -1.10 -3.38
N ASN A 450 20.35 -1.97 -2.89
CA ASN A 450 21.44 -2.57 -3.64
C ASN A 450 22.26 -1.55 -4.46
N PRO A 451 22.77 -0.44 -3.86
CA PRO A 451 23.60 0.53 -4.58
C PRO A 451 24.81 -0.15 -5.24
N PRO A 452 25.38 0.39 -6.33
CA PRO A 452 26.62 -0.14 -6.88
C PRO A 452 27.66 -0.32 -5.77
N PRO A 453 28.37 -1.47 -5.70
CA PRO A 453 29.46 -1.63 -4.76
C PRO A 453 30.44 -0.47 -4.96
N THR A 454 30.73 0.26 -3.89
CA THR A 454 31.85 1.22 -3.93
C THR A 454 33.10 0.41 -4.19
N ASN A 455 33.82 0.68 -5.28
CA ASN A 455 35.13 0.07 -5.56
C ASN A 455 35.93 0.11 -4.25
N VAL A 456 36.21 -1.06 -3.68
CA VAL A 456 37.01 -1.23 -2.46
C VAL A 456 38.48 -1.06 -2.80
#